data_AF-A0A7C4TI29-F1
#
_entry.id   AF-A0A7C4TI29-F1
#
_cell.length_a   1.000
_cell.length_b   1.000
_cell.length_c   1.000
_cell.angle_alpha   90.00
_cell.angle_beta   90.00
_cell.angle_gamma   90.00
#
_symmetry.space_group_name_H-M   'P 1'
#
loop_
_entity.id
_entity.type
_entity.pdbx_description
1 polymer ?
#
loop_
_entity_poly.entity_id
_entity_poly.type
_entity_poly.pdbx_seq_one_letter_code
_entity_poly.pdbx_strand_id
1 'polypeptide(L)' 'MKKGQVRQTELHKREKRREKTNILRRKYLNTKTEEERKAILEKLMKVNPYITIEQFLKPIEKRLSKIENKIEKQE' A
#
# COMPACT_ATOMS: atom_id res chain seq x y z
N MET A 1 23.87 -10.08 23.25
CA MET A 1 22.78 -9.15 22.88
C MET A 1 21.60 -9.35 23.82
N LYS A 2 21.01 -8.29 24.40
CA LYS A 2 19.87 -8.45 25.34
C LYS A 2 18.64 -8.95 24.57
N LYS A 3 18.01 -10.05 25.02
CA LYS A 3 16.83 -10.69 24.38
C LYS A 3 15.67 -9.72 24.05
N GLY A 4 15.56 -8.58 24.75
CA GLY A 4 14.56 -7.54 24.48
C GLY A 4 14.85 -6.60 23.29
N GLN A 5 16.12 -6.39 22.91
CA GLN A 5 16.48 -5.45 21.83
C GLN A 5 16.08 -5.96 20.44
N VAL A 6 16.23 -7.27 20.20
CA VAL A 6 15.86 -7.90 18.92
C VAL A 6 14.37 -7.72 18.66
N ARG A 7 13.53 -8.03 19.65
CA ARG A 7 12.07 -7.87 19.57
C ARG A 7 11.67 -6.42 19.25
N GLN A 8 12.31 -5.42 19.87
CA GLN A 8 12.02 -4.01 19.58
C GLN A 8 12.39 -3.62 18.15
N THR A 9 13.55 -4.08 17.64
CA THR A 9 13.94 -3.80 16.26
C THR A 9 13.02 -4.45 15.23
N GLU A 10 12.50 -5.64 15.50
CA GLU A 10 11.52 -6.31 14.64
C GLU A 10 10.16 -5.60 14.62
N LEU A 11 9.68 -5.16 15.79
CA LEU A 11 8.47 -4.36 15.91
C LEU A 11 8.58 -3.06 15.10
N HIS A 12 9.69 -2.33 15.25
CA HIS A 12 9.96 -1.11 14.48
C HIS A 12 9.99 -1.36 12.97
N LYS A 13 10.64 -2.45 12.52
CA LYS A 13 10.64 -2.83 11.10
C LYS A 13 9.24 -3.13 10.59
N ARG A 14 8.37 -3.72 11.42
CA ARG A 14 6.98 -4.01 11.06
C ARG A 14 6.15 -2.72 10.95
N GLU A 15 6.33 -1.78 11.87
CA GLU A 15 5.68 -0.47 11.86
C GLU A 15 6.07 0.32 10.61
N LYS A 16 7.38 0.45 10.33
CA LYS A 16 7.87 1.12 9.12
C LYS A 16 7.34 0.50 7.83
N ARG A 17 7.20 -0.82 7.76
CA ARG A 17 6.57 -1.49 6.61
C ARG A 17 5.11 -1.08 6.47
N ARG A 18 4.34 -1.09 7.57
CA ARG A 18 2.93 -0.66 7.57
C ARG A 18 2.77 0.80 7.12
N GLU A 19 3.60 1.70 7.63
CA GLU A 19 3.59 3.11 7.24
C GLU A 19 3.86 3.27 5.74
N LYS A 20 4.92 2.64 5.23
CA LYS A 20 5.24 2.69 3.79
C LYS A 20 4.12 2.11 2.92
N THR A 21 3.53 0.98 3.33
CA THR A 21 2.36 0.40 2.65
C THR A 21 1.19 1.38 2.62
N ASN A 22 0.91 2.09 3.72
CA ASN A 22 -0.15 3.09 3.77
C ASN A 22 0.12 4.30 2.86
N ILE A 23 1.38 4.74 2.77
CA ILE A 23 1.79 5.79 1.82
C ILE A 23 1.56 5.32 0.38
N LEU A 24 1.96 4.09 0.04
CA LEU A 24 1.74 3.52 -1.29
C LEU A 24 0.25 3.42 -1.63
N ARG A 25 -0.62 3.06 -0.67
CA ARG A 25 -2.08 3.07 -0.86
C ARG A 25 -2.62 4.45 -1.22
N ARG A 26 -2.16 5.49 -0.53
CA ARG A 26 -2.55 6.88 -0.83
C ARG A 26 -2.10 7.29 -2.23
N LYS A 27 -0.89 6.89 -2.63
CA LYS A 27 -0.40 7.14 -3.99
C LYS A 27 -1.25 6.42 -5.03
N TYR A 28 -1.56 5.14 -4.80
CA TYR A 28 -2.39 4.32 -5.70
C TYR A 28 -3.78 4.93 -5.95
N LEU A 29 -4.38 5.52 -4.91
CA LEU A 29 -5.67 6.20 -5.04
C LEU A 29 -5.61 7.49 -5.88
N ASN A 30 -4.46 8.15 -5.93
CA ASN A 30 -4.29 9.43 -6.64
C ASN A 30 -3.78 9.25 -8.08
N THR A 31 -3.22 8.09 -8.41
CA THR A 31 -2.69 7.80 -9.74
C THR A 31 -3.82 7.59 -10.75
N LYS A 32 -3.70 8.27 -11.91
CA LYS A 32 -4.68 8.24 -13.00
C LYS A 32 -4.31 7.22 -14.07
N THR A 33 -3.02 6.95 -14.28
CA THR A 33 -2.55 6.05 -15.34
C THR A 33 -2.25 4.65 -14.82
N GLU A 34 -2.34 3.68 -15.71
CA GLU A 34 -2.07 2.27 -15.39
C GLU A 34 -0.58 2.01 -15.14
N GLU A 35 0.31 2.72 -15.84
CA GLU A 35 1.77 2.62 -15.67
C GLU A 35 2.21 3.03 -14.27
N GLU A 36 1.67 4.14 -13.75
CA GLU A 36 1.95 4.59 -12.39
C GLU A 36 1.44 3.59 -11.34
N ARG A 37 0.26 3.00 -11.57
CA ARG A 37 -0.30 1.95 -10.71
C ARG A 37 0.62 0.74 -10.66
N LYS A 38 1.13 0.28 -11.81
CA LYS A 38 2.11 -0.83 -11.89
C LYS A 38 3.39 -0.51 -11.12
N ALA A 39 3.96 0.69 -11.31
CA ALA A 39 5.15 1.12 -10.58
C ALA A 39 4.96 1.13 -9.05
N ILE A 40 3.75 1.47 -8.57
CA ILE A 40 3.42 1.42 -7.14
C ILE A 40 3.34 -0.02 -6.64
N LEU A 41 2.77 -0.94 -7.41
CA LEU A 41 2.70 -2.35 -7.05
C LEU A 41 4.08 -3.01 -7.02
N GLU A 42 4.96 -2.70 -7.97
CA GLU A 42 6.36 -3.16 -7.92
C GLU A 42 7.08 -2.65 -6.66
N LYS A 43 6.87 -1.37 -6.33
CA LYS A 43 7.43 -0.77 -5.12
C LYS A 43 6.88 -1.40 -3.85
N LEU A 44 5.61 -1.79 -3.85
CA LEU A 44 4.99 -2.52 -2.74
C LEU A 44 5.70 -3.85 -2.50
N MET A 45 5.93 -4.64 -3.55
CA MET A 45 6.61 -5.93 -3.45
C MET A 45 8.03 -5.80 -2.88
N LYS A 46 8.75 -4.73 -3.26
CA LYS A 46 10.07 -4.41 -2.69
C LYS A 46 10.00 -3.99 -1.21
N VAL A 47 8.95 -3.28 -0.80
CA VAL A 47 8.80 -2.77 0.57
C VAL A 47 8.30 -3.83 1.55
N ASN A 48 7.33 -4.63 1.12
CA ASN A 48 6.71 -5.66 1.95
C ASN A 48 6.41 -6.90 1.11
N PRO A 49 7.38 -7.81 0.92
CA PRO A 49 7.21 -9.00 0.09
C PRO A 49 6.20 -10.01 0.67
N TYR A 50 5.73 -9.81 1.90
CA TYR A 50 4.80 -10.71 2.59
C TYR A 50 3.33 -10.32 2.40
N ILE A 51 3.02 -9.22 1.71
CA ILE A 51 1.63 -8.80 1.47
C ILE A 51 1.23 -9.13 0.03
N THR A 52 0.02 -9.66 -0.14
CA THR A 52 -0.55 -9.86 -1.48
C THR A 52 -1.17 -8.56 -2.00
N ILE A 53 -1.33 -8.47 -3.33
CA ILE A 53 -1.97 -7.32 -3.97
C ILE A 53 -3.42 -7.17 -3.46
N GLU A 54 -4.15 -8.28 -3.31
CA GLU A 54 -5.51 -8.27 -2.73
C GLU A 54 -5.54 -7.67 -1.32
N GLN A 55 -4.62 -8.10 -0.44
CA GLN A 55 -4.50 -7.55 0.91
C GLN A 55 -4.11 -6.06 0.90
N PHE A 56 -3.37 -5.63 -0.11
CA PHE A 56 -3.03 -4.23 -0.31
C PHE A 56 -4.24 -3.39 -0.71
N LEU A 57 -5.07 -3.89 -1.63
CA LEU A 57 -6.22 -3.19 -2.20
C LEU A 57 -7.45 -3.20 -1.26
N LYS A 58 -7.66 -4.26 -0.49
CA LYS A 58 -8.84 -4.43 0.39
C LYS A 58 -9.17 -3.20 1.26
N PRO A 59 -8.21 -2.50 1.90
CA PRO A 59 -8.54 -1.33 2.72
C PRO A 59 -8.91 -0.08 1.92
N ILE A 60 -8.58 -0.04 0.63
CA ILE A 60 -8.86 1.11 -0.26
C ILE A 60 -9.93 0.80 -1.30
N GLU A 61 -10.42 -0.44 -1.39
CA GLU A 61 -11.45 -0.91 -2.33
C GLU A 61 -12.69 -0.01 -2.34
N LYS A 62 -13.25 0.31 -1.17
CA LYS A 62 -14.41 1.23 -1.06
C LYS A 62 -14.13 2.65 -1.57
N ARG A 63 -12.86 3.08 -1.58
CA ARG A 63 -12.47 4.40 -2.10
C ARG A 63 -12.22 4.34 -3.60
N LEU A 64 -11.62 3.25 -4.08
CA LEU A 64 -11.42 2.98 -5.51
C LEU A 64 -12.77 2.97 -6.25
N SER A 65 -13.74 2.20 -5.75
CA SER A 65 -15.07 2.14 -6.38
C SER A 65 -15.74 3.51 -6.45
N LYS A 66 -15.60 4.35 -5.41
CA LYS A 66 -16.12 5.72 -5.44
C LYS A 66 -15.43 6.62 -6.47
N ILE A 67 -14.13 6.42 -6.71
CA ILE A 67 -13.38 7.18 -7.70
C ILE A 67 -13.81 6.77 -9.11
N GLU A 68 -13.93 5.46 -9.36
CA GLU A 68 -14.39 4.90 -10.65
C GLU A 68 -15.79 5.41 -11.01
N ASN A 69 -16.74 5.30 -10.08
CA ASN A 69 -18.10 5.83 -10.24
C ASN A 69 -18.15 7.35 -10.47
N LYS A 70 -17.14 8.11 -10.03
CA LYS A 70 -17.08 9.56 -10.23
C LYS A 70 -16.54 9.90 -11.62
N ILE A 71 -15.61 9.10 -12.14
CA ILE A 71 -15.07 9.26 -13.50
C ILE A 71 -16.18 9.00 -14.51
N GLU A 72 -16.94 7.92 -14.36
CA GLU A 72 -18.06 7.56 -15.24
C GLU A 72 -19.21 8.58 -15.28
N LYS A 73 -19.34 9.44 -14.26
CA LYS A 73 -20.36 10.50 -14.20
C LYS A 73 -19.89 11.85 -14.75
N GLN A 74 -18.61 11.97 -15.09
CA GLN A 74 -18.03 13.20 -15.65
C GLN A 74 -17.84 13.10 -17.17
N GLU A 75 -18.00 11.92 -17.76
CA GLU A 75 -18.19 11.67 -19.19
C GLU A 75 -19.69 11.71 -19.53
#